data_AF-A0A925YEW2-F1
#
_entry.id   AF-A0A925YEW2-F1
#
_cell.length_a   1.000
_cell.length_b   1.000
_cell.length_c   1.000
_cell.angle_alpha   90.00
_cell.angle_beta   90.00
_cell.angle_gamma   90.00
#
_symmetry.space_group_name_H-M   'P 1'
#
loop_
_entity.id
_entity.type
_entity.pdbx_description
1 polymer ?
#
loop_
_entity_poly.entity_id
_entity_poly.type
_entity_poly.pdbx_seq_one_letter_code
_entity_poly.pdbx_strand_id
1 'polypeptide(L)'
;MPLQLPPSNDDLSCLRFDNTFVDQLPADPIAGRAPRGVHGACFSRVLPVPVTSPSLVAHATEVAALLGLSETACASDAFLQVCAGNALLPGMDPYAACYGGHQFGSWAGQLGDGRAITLGEVLNADRARWDIQLKGAGPTPYSRTADGRAVLRSSIREFLCSEAMYHLGVPTTRALSLVVTSDQVVRDIMYDGHPRAEPGAIVARVAPSFVRFGNFEIFASRDDEAVLRKLTDYTIRTHFPELLSTPGSQVATVSTSAFANAVGAPSPEIYAAFFAEVCRRTAVLMAQWMRVGFVHGVMN
;
A
#
# COMPACT_ATOMS: atom_id res chain seq x y z
N MET A 1 23.66 6.43 -42.81
CA MET A 1 23.34 6.51 -41.37
C MET A 1 22.56 5.27 -41.00
N PRO A 2 23.07 4.39 -40.13
CA PRO A 2 22.23 3.32 -39.61
C PRO A 2 21.15 3.94 -38.73
N LEU A 3 19.89 3.55 -38.95
CA LEU A 3 18.79 3.87 -38.06
C LEU A 3 19.17 3.40 -36.65
N GLN A 4 19.26 4.33 -35.72
CA GLN A 4 19.32 4.04 -34.29
C GLN A 4 18.02 3.31 -33.94
N LEU A 5 18.12 2.01 -33.64
CA LEU A 5 17.09 1.32 -32.89
C LEU A 5 16.87 2.08 -31.57
N PRO A 6 15.62 2.23 -31.09
CA PRO A 6 15.37 2.83 -29.78
C PRO A 6 16.18 2.07 -28.71
N PRO A 7 16.67 2.76 -27.66
CA PRO A 7 17.48 2.12 -26.62
C PRO A 7 16.73 0.92 -26.05
N SER A 8 17.44 -0.20 -25.89
CA SER A 8 16.87 -1.43 -25.35
C SER A 8 16.33 -1.17 -23.94
N ASN A 9 15.09 -1.62 -23.71
CA ASN A 9 14.32 -1.36 -22.49
C ASN A 9 14.72 -2.36 -21.39
N ASP A 10 16.03 -2.48 -21.15
CA ASP A 10 16.69 -3.50 -20.33
C ASP A 10 16.98 -3.03 -18.88
N ASP A 11 16.49 -1.87 -18.50
CA ASP A 11 16.73 -1.24 -17.19
C ASP A 11 15.41 -0.73 -16.58
N LEU A 12 15.33 -0.75 -15.25
CA LEU A 12 14.18 -0.28 -14.46
C LEU A 12 13.96 1.24 -14.56
N SER A 13 14.85 1.95 -15.25
CA SER A 13 14.79 3.40 -15.51
C SER A 13 13.59 3.84 -16.35
N CYS A 14 12.81 2.91 -16.92
CA CYS A 14 11.53 3.22 -17.55
C CYS A 14 10.47 3.68 -16.53
N LEU A 15 10.59 3.29 -15.26
CA LEU A 15 9.65 3.65 -14.21
C LEU A 15 9.65 5.16 -13.96
N ARG A 16 8.45 5.71 -13.72
CA ARG A 16 8.25 7.13 -13.40
C ARG A 16 7.50 7.21 -12.08
N PHE A 17 8.17 7.74 -11.07
CA PHE A 17 7.61 7.90 -9.73
C PHE A 17 6.92 9.26 -9.59
N ASP A 18 5.74 9.26 -8.98
CA ASP A 18 4.88 10.42 -8.73
C ASP A 18 4.25 10.26 -7.33
N ASN A 19 5.05 10.52 -6.30
CA ASN A 19 4.80 10.13 -4.91
C ASN A 19 3.81 11.06 -4.16
N THR A 20 2.62 11.21 -4.72
CA THR A 20 1.59 12.11 -4.19
C THR A 20 1.22 11.88 -2.73
N PHE A 21 1.30 10.64 -2.22
CA PHE A 21 0.98 10.36 -0.82
C PHE A 21 1.96 11.05 0.13
N VAL A 22 3.26 10.97 -0.17
CA VAL A 22 4.30 11.58 0.69
C VAL A 22 4.51 13.07 0.41
N ASP A 23 4.13 13.54 -0.78
CA ASP A 23 4.23 14.95 -1.16
C ASP A 23 3.09 15.79 -0.58
N GLN A 24 1.89 15.22 -0.42
CA GLN A 24 0.68 15.98 -0.08
C GLN A 24 0.17 15.74 1.35
N LEU A 25 0.59 14.66 2.01
CA LEU A 25 0.13 14.35 3.36
C LEU A 25 1.18 14.68 4.44
N PRO A 26 0.75 14.97 5.68
CA PRO A 26 1.68 15.26 6.77
C PRO A 26 2.62 14.08 7.06
N ALA A 27 3.92 14.34 7.00
CA ALA A 27 4.97 13.38 7.35
C ALA A 27 5.32 13.45 8.84
N ASP A 28 5.71 12.32 9.42
CA ASP A 28 6.37 12.30 10.72
C ASP A 28 7.72 13.04 10.60
N PRO A 29 7.99 14.06 11.44
CA PRO A 29 9.28 14.75 11.42
C PRO A 29 10.45 13.83 11.80
N ILE A 30 10.19 12.69 12.45
CA ILE A 30 11.20 11.73 12.88
C ILE A 30 11.36 10.64 11.81
N ALA A 31 12.52 10.60 11.17
CA ALA A 31 12.90 9.51 10.28
C ALA A 31 13.42 8.28 11.04
N GLY A 32 13.39 7.12 10.39
CA GLY A 32 13.99 5.89 10.88
C GLY A 32 12.99 4.89 11.45
N ARG A 33 13.52 3.82 12.05
CA ARG A 33 12.77 2.57 12.30
C ARG A 33 12.41 2.28 13.76
N ALA A 34 12.80 3.15 14.70
CA ALA A 34 12.57 2.91 16.12
C ALA A 34 11.06 2.88 16.44
N PRO A 35 10.52 1.79 17.03
CA PRO A 35 9.10 1.70 17.37
C PRO A 35 8.65 2.82 18.30
N ARG A 36 7.53 3.49 17.97
CA ARG A 36 6.99 4.61 18.76
C ARG A 36 5.53 4.94 18.40
N GLY A 37 4.89 5.73 19.25
CA GLY A 37 3.68 6.47 18.88
C GLY A 37 4.02 7.57 17.87
N VAL A 38 3.21 7.69 16.81
CA VAL A 38 3.33 8.71 15.75
C VAL A 38 2.00 9.47 15.71
N HIS A 39 2.06 10.79 15.91
CA HIS A 39 0.89 11.68 16.00
C HIS A 39 1.01 12.80 14.97
N GLY A 40 -0.11 13.32 14.48
CA GLY A 40 -0.13 14.43 13.51
C GLY A 40 0.43 14.10 12.12
N ALA A 41 0.68 12.81 11.82
CA ALA A 41 1.32 12.37 10.59
C ALA A 41 0.65 11.12 10.00
N CYS A 42 0.54 11.09 8.66
CA CYS A 42 0.00 9.97 7.89
C CYS A 42 1.03 8.87 7.62
N PHE A 43 2.33 9.17 7.70
CA PHE A 43 3.40 8.23 7.46
C PHE A 43 4.71 8.64 8.13
N SER A 44 5.66 7.70 8.21
CA SER A 44 7.06 7.97 8.53
C SER A 44 7.95 7.55 7.37
N ARG A 45 8.93 8.37 7.01
CA ARG A 45 9.99 7.98 6.05
C ARG A 45 10.89 6.93 6.68
N VAL A 46 11.01 5.78 6.02
CA VAL A 46 11.79 4.64 6.50
C VAL A 46 12.31 3.83 5.32
N LEU A 47 13.60 3.54 5.32
CA LEU A 47 14.23 2.71 4.30
C LEU A 47 14.01 1.22 4.61
N PRO A 48 13.83 0.37 3.58
CA PRO A 48 13.96 -1.08 3.73
C PRO A 48 15.27 -1.47 4.41
N VAL A 49 15.25 -2.58 5.15
CA VAL A 49 16.44 -3.17 5.75
C VAL A 49 16.96 -4.26 4.81
N PRO A 50 18.18 -4.09 4.25
CA PRO A 50 18.76 -5.06 3.34
C PRO A 50 18.76 -6.48 3.91
N VAL A 51 18.71 -7.44 2.99
CA VAL A 51 18.62 -8.88 3.26
C VAL A 51 19.78 -9.60 2.60
N THR A 52 20.13 -10.75 3.17
CA THR A 52 21.26 -11.56 2.71
C THR A 52 20.81 -12.54 1.63
N SER A 53 21.63 -12.69 0.58
CA SER A 53 21.46 -13.67 -0.50
C SER A 53 20.02 -13.80 -1.02
N PRO A 54 19.38 -12.70 -1.49
CA PRO A 54 18.02 -12.78 -2.01
C PRO A 54 17.98 -13.64 -3.28
N SER A 55 16.88 -14.35 -3.48
CA SER A 55 16.60 -15.09 -4.71
C SER A 55 15.14 -14.91 -5.11
N LEU A 56 14.90 -14.67 -6.39
CA LEU A 56 13.55 -14.52 -6.93
C LEU A 56 12.90 -15.91 -7.02
N VAL A 57 11.76 -16.08 -6.34
CA VAL A 57 10.95 -17.31 -6.42
C VAL A 57 9.97 -17.22 -7.58
N ALA A 58 9.31 -16.08 -7.73
CA ALA A 58 8.34 -15.82 -8.79
C ALA A 58 8.14 -14.31 -8.99
N HIS A 59 7.70 -13.92 -10.19
CA HIS A 59 7.08 -12.62 -10.47
C HIS A 59 5.82 -12.82 -11.32
N ALA A 60 4.86 -11.90 -11.20
CA ALA A 60 3.65 -11.92 -12.02
C ALA A 60 3.86 -11.05 -13.28
N THR A 61 3.98 -11.70 -14.45
CA THR A 61 4.18 -11.02 -15.73
C THR A 61 3.13 -9.96 -16.03
N GLU A 62 1.85 -10.21 -15.73
CA GLU A 62 0.79 -9.22 -15.95
C GLU A 62 0.93 -7.97 -15.06
N VAL A 63 1.42 -8.15 -13.83
CA VAL A 63 1.67 -7.02 -12.91
C VAL A 63 2.93 -6.26 -13.30
N ALA A 64 3.95 -6.95 -13.78
CA ALA A 64 5.13 -6.31 -14.37
C ALA A 64 4.75 -5.47 -15.59
N ALA A 65 3.98 -6.05 -16.52
CA ALA A 65 3.47 -5.35 -17.69
C ALA A 65 2.57 -4.16 -17.33
N LEU A 66 1.72 -4.30 -16.31
CA LEU A 66 0.91 -3.20 -15.76
C LEU A 66 1.77 -2.01 -15.34
N LEU A 67 2.96 -2.24 -14.80
CA LEU A 67 3.92 -1.21 -14.39
C LEU A 67 4.84 -0.75 -15.54
N GLY A 68 4.71 -1.32 -16.74
CA GLY A 68 5.58 -1.03 -17.88
C GLY A 68 6.95 -1.72 -17.86
N LEU A 69 7.10 -2.76 -17.05
CA LEU A 69 8.32 -3.56 -16.96
C LEU A 69 8.34 -4.65 -18.03
N SER A 70 9.49 -4.81 -18.70
CA SER A 70 9.75 -5.89 -19.66
C SER A 70 10.18 -7.18 -18.95
N GLU A 71 10.04 -8.32 -19.61
CA GLU A 71 10.56 -9.61 -19.11
C GLU A 71 12.09 -9.55 -18.89
N THR A 72 12.82 -8.87 -19.77
CA THR A 72 14.27 -8.66 -19.60
C THR A 72 14.58 -7.86 -18.34
N ALA A 73 13.81 -6.81 -18.06
CA ALA A 73 13.97 -6.02 -16.84
C ALA A 73 13.68 -6.86 -15.59
N CYS A 74 12.63 -7.69 -15.61
CA CYS A 74 12.30 -8.61 -14.51
C CYS A 74 13.36 -9.70 -14.28
N ALA A 75 14.10 -10.11 -15.31
CA ALA A 75 15.21 -11.06 -15.20
C ALA A 75 16.53 -10.44 -14.69
N SER A 76 16.59 -9.11 -14.53
CA SER A 76 17.80 -8.41 -14.12
C SER A 76 18.09 -8.54 -12.61
N ASP A 77 19.37 -8.46 -12.23
CA ASP A 77 19.75 -8.36 -10.81
C ASP A 77 19.18 -7.08 -10.16
N ALA A 78 19.09 -5.97 -10.91
CA ALA A 78 18.50 -4.73 -10.41
C ALA A 78 17.05 -4.94 -9.93
N PHE A 79 16.24 -5.69 -10.67
CA PHE A 79 14.87 -6.04 -10.25
C PHE A 79 14.85 -6.85 -8.97
N LEU A 80 15.71 -7.87 -8.87
CA LEU A 80 15.86 -8.66 -7.66
C LEU A 80 16.26 -7.78 -6.46
N GLN A 81 17.27 -6.92 -6.60
CA GLN A 81 17.74 -6.08 -5.50
C GLN A 81 16.68 -5.06 -5.06
N VAL A 82 15.91 -4.49 -5.99
CA VAL A 82 14.80 -3.58 -5.64
C VAL A 82 13.67 -4.33 -4.94
N CYS A 83 13.21 -5.47 -5.47
CA CYS A 83 12.16 -6.28 -4.86
C CYS A 83 12.57 -6.89 -3.51
N ALA A 84 13.87 -7.10 -3.29
CA ALA A 84 14.43 -7.52 -2.00
C ALA A 84 14.59 -6.37 -1.00
N GLY A 85 14.39 -5.11 -1.41
CA GLY A 85 14.66 -3.94 -0.57
C GLY A 85 16.16 -3.69 -0.32
N ASN A 86 17.04 -4.21 -1.17
CA ASN A 86 18.48 -4.01 -1.12
C ASN A 86 18.93 -2.77 -1.91
N ALA A 87 18.13 -2.34 -2.89
CA ALA A 87 18.38 -1.17 -3.72
C ALA A 87 17.12 -0.32 -3.86
N LEU A 88 17.33 0.97 -4.15
CA LEU A 88 16.27 1.92 -4.49
C LEU A 88 16.56 2.51 -5.86
N LEU A 89 15.49 2.77 -6.60
CA LEU A 89 15.57 3.48 -7.87
C LEU A 89 15.49 4.99 -7.64
N PRO A 90 16.09 5.81 -8.53
CA PRO A 90 15.86 7.24 -8.53
C PRO A 90 14.36 7.57 -8.57
N GLY A 91 13.91 8.44 -7.68
CA GLY A 91 12.51 8.86 -7.57
C GLY A 91 11.69 8.09 -6.53
N MET A 92 12.17 6.98 -5.97
CA MET A 92 11.53 6.35 -4.81
C MET A 92 11.66 7.23 -3.56
N ASP A 93 10.59 7.34 -2.76
CA ASP A 93 10.59 7.96 -1.42
C ASP A 93 9.94 7.01 -0.42
N PRO A 94 10.72 6.05 0.14
CA PRO A 94 10.14 4.98 0.93
C PRO A 94 9.51 5.41 2.25
N TYR A 95 8.32 4.89 2.54
CA TYR A 95 7.56 5.21 3.75
C TYR A 95 6.79 4.03 4.31
N ALA A 96 6.41 4.16 5.58
CA ALA A 96 5.45 3.28 6.25
C ALA A 96 4.26 4.11 6.73
N ALA A 97 3.03 3.67 6.47
CA ALA A 97 1.83 4.43 6.81
C ALA A 97 1.45 4.29 8.29
N CYS A 98 0.94 5.37 8.88
CA CYS A 98 0.30 5.37 10.19
C CYS A 98 -1.21 5.08 10.03
N TYR A 99 -1.71 4.10 10.76
CA TYR A 99 -3.12 3.81 10.89
C TYR A 99 -3.42 3.16 12.25
N GLY A 100 -4.69 3.12 12.63
CA GLY A 100 -5.21 2.41 13.79
C GLY A 100 -6.15 1.30 13.33
N GLY A 101 -7.01 0.83 14.22
CA GLY A 101 -8.09 -0.07 13.83
C GLY A 101 -8.65 -0.86 14.99
N HIS A 102 -9.84 -1.40 14.78
CA HIS A 102 -10.45 -2.36 15.67
C HIS A 102 -9.91 -3.75 15.36
N GLN A 103 -9.30 -4.44 16.32
CA GLN A 103 -8.91 -5.83 16.14
C GLN A 103 -9.90 -6.72 16.88
N PHE A 104 -10.59 -7.60 16.14
CA PHE A 104 -11.61 -8.48 16.70
C PHE A 104 -12.66 -7.75 17.56
N GLY A 105 -13.10 -6.57 17.09
CA GLY A 105 -14.14 -5.76 17.74
C GLY A 105 -13.65 -4.81 18.84
N SER A 106 -12.35 -4.82 19.20
CA SER A 106 -11.78 -3.92 20.21
C SER A 106 -10.82 -2.91 19.59
N TRP A 107 -10.89 -1.64 20.01
CA TRP A 107 -9.93 -0.62 19.56
C TRP A 107 -8.50 -0.99 19.96
N ALA A 108 -7.61 -1.18 18.98
CA ALA A 108 -6.23 -1.60 19.22
C ALA A 108 -5.23 -0.43 19.30
N GLY A 109 -5.72 0.80 19.26
CA GLY A 109 -4.87 1.99 19.23
C GLY A 109 -4.08 2.10 17.92
N GLN A 110 -2.85 2.60 18.01
CA GLN A 110 -1.98 2.74 16.85
C GLN A 110 -1.46 1.39 16.36
N LEU A 111 -1.71 1.12 15.09
CA LEU A 111 -1.11 0.05 14.30
C LEU A 111 -0.07 0.67 13.36
N GLY A 112 -0.34 0.67 12.06
CA GLY A 112 0.56 1.13 11.01
C GLY A 112 1.26 -0.01 10.28
N ASP A 113 2.01 0.35 9.25
CA ASP A 113 2.78 -0.60 8.44
C ASP A 113 3.99 -1.13 9.21
N GLY A 114 3.75 -2.05 10.15
CA GLY A 114 4.76 -2.58 11.06
C GLY A 114 5.76 -3.57 10.45
N ARG A 115 5.54 -3.98 9.19
CA ARG A 115 6.44 -4.86 8.43
C ARG A 115 6.31 -4.63 6.92
N ALA A 116 5.79 -3.48 6.54
CA ALA A 116 5.58 -3.11 5.15
C ALA A 116 6.17 -1.73 4.92
N ILE A 117 6.78 -1.54 3.75
CA ILE A 117 7.37 -0.26 3.36
C ILE A 117 6.96 -0.04 1.91
N THR A 118 6.21 1.03 1.65
CA THR A 118 5.91 1.48 0.29
C THR A 118 7.16 2.15 -0.26
N LEU A 119 7.63 1.74 -1.44
CA LEU A 119 8.82 2.30 -2.08
C LEU A 119 8.51 3.60 -2.83
N GLY A 120 7.29 3.70 -3.36
CA GLY A 120 6.82 4.86 -4.10
C GLY A 120 5.60 4.52 -4.95
N GLU A 121 5.11 5.55 -5.64
CA GLU A 121 3.96 5.52 -6.54
C GLU A 121 4.45 5.59 -7.98
N VAL A 122 4.22 4.53 -8.77
CA VAL A 122 4.60 4.47 -10.19
C VAL A 122 3.43 4.90 -11.07
N LEU A 123 3.69 5.72 -12.08
CA LEU A 123 2.77 5.96 -13.18
C LEU A 123 2.95 4.90 -14.26
N ASN A 124 1.87 4.21 -14.62
CA ASN A 124 1.89 3.30 -15.76
C ASN A 124 1.73 4.04 -17.10
N ALA A 125 1.68 3.28 -18.20
CA ALA A 125 1.50 3.82 -19.55
C ALA A 125 0.21 4.64 -19.71
N ASP A 126 -0.86 4.28 -19.01
CA ASP A 126 -2.15 4.98 -19.00
C ASP A 126 -2.18 6.17 -18.03
N ARG A 127 -1.03 6.52 -17.43
CA ARG A 127 -0.89 7.56 -16.39
C ARG A 127 -1.69 7.25 -15.11
N ALA A 128 -2.12 6.01 -14.92
CA ALA A 128 -2.69 5.54 -13.66
C ALA A 128 -1.56 5.30 -12.66
N ARG A 129 -1.83 5.65 -11.40
CA ARG A 129 -0.86 5.56 -10.29
C ARG A 129 -1.00 4.24 -9.55
N TRP A 130 0.14 3.63 -9.23
CA TRP A 130 0.23 2.35 -8.54
C TRP A 130 1.32 2.38 -7.45
N ASP A 131 0.94 2.13 -6.22
CA ASP A 131 1.87 1.95 -5.10
C ASP A 131 2.62 0.63 -5.24
N ILE A 132 3.94 0.64 -5.03
CA ILE A 132 4.74 -0.58 -4.85
C ILE A 132 5.12 -0.71 -3.37
N GLN A 133 4.63 -1.74 -2.70
CA GLN A 133 4.86 -1.97 -1.27
C GLN A 133 5.55 -3.30 -1.00
N LEU A 134 6.71 -3.25 -0.34
CA LEU A 134 7.43 -4.45 0.09
C LEU A 134 6.97 -4.88 1.48
N LYS A 135 6.39 -6.08 1.58
CA LYS A 135 6.00 -6.70 2.85
C LYS A 135 7.06 -7.71 3.30
N GLY A 136 7.60 -7.52 4.49
CA GLY A 136 8.79 -8.24 5.01
C GLY A 136 10.08 -7.42 4.92
N ALA A 137 10.00 -6.17 4.48
CA ALA A 137 11.14 -5.28 4.21
C ALA A 137 11.88 -4.77 5.46
N GLY A 138 11.50 -5.22 6.66
CA GLY A 138 12.15 -4.86 7.92
C GLY A 138 11.28 -4.04 8.86
N PRO A 139 11.82 -3.71 10.04
CA PRO A 139 11.10 -2.98 11.06
C PRO A 139 10.90 -1.50 10.70
N THR A 140 9.83 -0.93 11.24
CA THR A 140 9.38 0.44 11.06
C THR A 140 8.96 0.99 12.43
N PRO A 141 8.64 2.31 12.54
CA PRO A 141 8.06 2.88 13.75
C PRO A 141 6.79 2.17 14.26
N TYR A 142 6.14 1.41 13.37
CA TYR A 142 4.86 0.74 13.60
C TYR A 142 5.03 -0.76 13.92
N SER A 143 6.26 -1.27 14.00
CA SER A 143 6.52 -2.71 14.27
C SER A 143 6.09 -3.17 15.65
N ARG A 144 5.87 -2.24 16.60
CA ARG A 144 5.61 -2.54 18.01
C ARG A 144 6.73 -3.45 18.56
N THR A 145 6.41 -4.68 18.92
CA THR A 145 7.36 -5.69 19.42
C THR A 145 7.80 -6.70 18.36
N ALA A 146 7.31 -6.58 17.12
CA ALA A 146 7.63 -7.50 16.03
C ALA A 146 8.95 -7.14 15.32
N ASP A 147 9.51 -8.10 14.60
CA ASP A 147 10.79 -7.98 13.89
C ASP A 147 10.72 -7.29 12.51
N GLY A 148 9.51 -6.98 12.02
CA GLY A 148 9.30 -6.38 10.70
C GLY A 148 9.53 -7.32 9.51
N ARG A 149 9.69 -8.63 9.73
CA ARG A 149 9.97 -9.62 8.67
C ARG A 149 8.76 -10.49 8.35
N ALA A 150 8.77 -11.08 7.16
CA ALA A 150 7.81 -12.10 6.73
C ALA A 150 8.54 -13.42 6.43
N VAL A 151 7.83 -14.53 6.53
CA VAL A 151 8.36 -15.87 6.23
C VAL A 151 7.90 -16.33 4.86
N LEU A 152 8.63 -17.26 4.26
CA LEU A 152 8.34 -17.77 2.93
C LEU A 152 6.92 -18.34 2.79
N ARG A 153 6.45 -19.15 3.76
CA ARG A 153 5.11 -19.77 3.68
C ARG A 153 3.97 -18.75 3.58
N SER A 154 4.01 -17.66 4.35
CA SER A 154 2.96 -16.64 4.35
C SER A 154 3.02 -15.82 3.06
N SER A 155 4.24 -15.60 2.58
CA SER A 155 4.52 -14.82 1.37
C SER A 155 4.07 -15.55 0.11
N ILE A 156 4.29 -16.88 0.02
CA ILE A 156 3.74 -17.74 -1.03
C ILE A 156 2.21 -17.65 -1.06
N ARG A 157 1.56 -17.80 0.10
CA ARG A 157 0.09 -17.76 0.20
C ARG A 157 -0.47 -16.41 -0.25
N GLU A 158 0.17 -15.32 0.12
CA GLU A 158 -0.26 -13.97 -0.26
C GLU A 158 -0.06 -13.71 -1.75
N PHE A 159 1.09 -14.10 -2.33
CA PHE A 159 1.35 -13.99 -3.76
C PHE A 159 0.29 -14.75 -4.57
N LEU A 160 0.11 -16.04 -4.27
CA LEU A 160 -0.83 -16.90 -4.98
C LEU A 160 -2.29 -16.43 -4.81
N CYS A 161 -2.70 -16.07 -3.60
CA CYS A 161 -4.07 -15.64 -3.34
C CYS A 161 -4.38 -14.30 -4.04
N SER A 162 -3.44 -13.35 -4.04
CA SER A 162 -3.61 -12.06 -4.71
C SER A 162 -3.91 -12.25 -6.20
N GLU A 163 -3.10 -13.06 -6.88
CA GLU A 163 -3.27 -13.27 -8.32
C GLU A 163 -4.46 -14.19 -8.64
N ALA A 164 -4.73 -15.20 -7.81
CA ALA A 164 -5.92 -16.03 -7.95
C ALA A 164 -7.22 -15.20 -7.83
N MET A 165 -7.30 -14.30 -6.85
CA MET A 165 -8.47 -13.42 -6.67
C MET A 165 -8.67 -12.50 -7.86
N TYR A 166 -7.59 -11.95 -8.42
CA TYR A 166 -7.64 -11.15 -9.64
C TYR A 166 -8.20 -11.94 -10.82
N HIS A 167 -7.68 -13.14 -11.10
CA HIS A 167 -8.15 -13.98 -12.20
C HIS A 167 -9.57 -14.54 -11.98
N LEU A 168 -10.04 -14.59 -10.73
CA LEU A 168 -11.44 -14.89 -10.40
C LEU A 168 -12.37 -13.67 -10.59
N GLY A 169 -11.85 -12.51 -10.97
CA GLY A 169 -12.61 -11.27 -11.15
C GLY A 169 -12.99 -10.59 -9.82
N VAL A 170 -12.28 -10.89 -8.73
CA VAL A 170 -12.50 -10.28 -7.42
C VAL A 170 -11.53 -9.11 -7.22
N PRO A 171 -11.99 -7.91 -6.84
CA PRO A 171 -11.10 -6.80 -6.54
C PRO A 171 -10.10 -7.16 -5.43
N THR A 172 -8.81 -6.94 -5.69
CA THR A 172 -7.72 -7.36 -4.81
C THR A 172 -6.49 -6.48 -5.04
N THR A 173 -5.60 -6.42 -4.05
CA THR A 173 -4.21 -6.02 -4.30
C THR A 173 -3.53 -7.07 -5.18
N ARG A 174 -2.58 -6.66 -5.99
CA ARG A 174 -1.78 -7.53 -6.86
C ARG A 174 -0.44 -7.84 -6.22
N ALA A 175 0.21 -8.92 -6.65
CA ALA A 175 1.54 -9.31 -6.20
C ALA A 175 2.52 -9.31 -7.38
N LEU A 176 3.46 -8.37 -7.37
CA LEU A 176 4.48 -8.24 -8.42
C LEU A 176 5.54 -9.34 -8.32
N SER A 177 6.07 -9.59 -7.13
CA SER A 177 7.16 -10.56 -6.93
C SER A 177 7.17 -11.19 -5.56
N LEU A 178 7.80 -12.36 -5.49
CA LEU A 178 8.12 -13.10 -4.27
C LEU A 178 9.63 -13.38 -4.26
N VAL A 179 10.30 -12.84 -3.25
CA VAL A 179 11.74 -13.03 -3.00
C VAL A 179 11.92 -13.85 -1.73
N VAL A 180 12.77 -14.87 -1.76
CA VAL A 180 13.25 -15.60 -0.57
C VAL A 180 14.60 -15.04 -0.15
N THR A 181 14.87 -15.03 1.16
CA THR A 181 16.14 -14.57 1.73
C THR A 181 16.77 -15.69 2.58
N SER A 182 18.08 -15.62 2.81
CA SER A 182 18.75 -16.58 3.69
C SER A 182 18.57 -16.28 5.18
N ASP A 183 18.09 -15.08 5.51
CA ASP A 183 17.81 -14.65 6.88
C ASP A 183 16.76 -15.57 7.52
N GLN A 184 17.03 -16.02 8.75
CA GLN A 184 16.11 -16.88 9.49
C GLN A 184 15.17 -16.03 10.35
N VAL A 185 13.88 -16.31 10.24
CA VAL A 185 12.82 -15.60 10.94
C VAL A 185 12.09 -16.58 11.84
N VAL A 186 12.04 -16.30 13.14
CA VAL A 186 11.42 -17.19 14.12
C VAL A 186 9.92 -16.98 14.16
N ARG A 187 9.13 -18.03 13.93
CA ARG A 187 7.67 -18.01 14.03
C ARG A 187 7.15 -19.26 14.71
N ASP A 188 6.05 -19.10 15.42
CA ASP A 188 5.20 -20.22 15.79
C ASP A 188 4.23 -20.49 14.64
N ILE A 189 4.39 -21.65 14.00
CA ILE A 189 3.63 -22.02 12.80
C ILE A 189 2.20 -22.43 13.18
N MET A 190 2.07 -23.14 14.29
CA MET A 190 0.84 -23.79 14.74
C MET A 190 0.14 -23.01 15.86
N TYR A 191 0.77 -21.94 16.37
CA TYR A 191 0.32 -21.18 17.54
C TYR A 191 0.19 -22.07 18.78
N ASP A 192 1.09 -23.05 18.91
CA ASP A 192 1.09 -24.06 19.98
C ASP A 192 2.20 -23.86 21.03
N GLY A 193 2.96 -22.77 20.93
CA GLY A 193 4.07 -22.41 21.81
C GLY A 193 5.45 -22.91 21.36
N HIS A 194 5.58 -23.55 20.19
CA HIS A 194 6.85 -24.13 19.71
C HIS A 194 7.40 -23.38 18.49
N PRO A 195 8.04 -22.20 18.68
CA PRO A 195 8.55 -21.41 17.58
C PRO A 195 9.74 -22.09 16.89
N ARG A 196 9.79 -21.98 15.56
CA ARG A 196 10.86 -22.49 14.71
C ARG A 196 11.39 -21.40 13.77
N ALA A 197 12.65 -21.54 13.40
CA ALA A 197 13.23 -20.74 12.33
C ALA A 197 12.65 -21.15 10.97
N GLU A 198 12.24 -20.15 10.19
CA GLU A 198 11.78 -20.30 8.81
C GLU A 198 12.58 -19.33 7.90
N PRO A 199 12.76 -19.66 6.60
CA PRO A 199 13.34 -18.72 5.65
C PRO A 199 12.52 -17.42 5.57
N GLY A 200 13.22 -16.29 5.61
CA GLY A 200 12.65 -14.99 5.34
C GLY A 200 12.18 -14.85 3.90
N ALA A 201 11.19 -13.99 3.69
CA ALA A 201 10.72 -13.64 2.36
C ALA A 201 10.16 -12.23 2.31
N ILE A 202 10.12 -11.68 1.10
CA ILE A 202 9.53 -10.38 0.79
C ILE A 202 8.54 -10.55 -0.37
N VAL A 203 7.34 -9.99 -0.22
CA VAL A 203 6.38 -9.86 -1.32
C VAL A 203 6.30 -8.40 -1.74
N ALA A 204 6.51 -8.11 -3.02
CA ALA A 204 6.19 -6.82 -3.60
C ALA A 204 4.71 -6.79 -3.97
N ARG A 205 3.93 -6.01 -3.21
CA ARG A 205 2.49 -5.80 -3.41
C ARG A 205 2.28 -4.56 -4.28
N VAL A 206 1.26 -4.60 -5.12
CA VAL A 206 0.91 -3.50 -6.03
C VAL A 206 -0.58 -3.18 -5.91
N ALA A 207 -0.92 -1.91 -5.74
CA ALA A 207 -2.31 -1.46 -5.64
C ALA A 207 -2.43 0.02 -6.04
N PRO A 208 -3.62 0.51 -6.44
CA PRO A 208 -3.82 1.94 -6.65
C PRO A 208 -3.72 2.77 -5.36
N SER A 209 -3.87 2.13 -4.20
CA SER A 209 -3.74 2.74 -2.87
C SER A 209 -3.62 1.65 -1.80
N PHE A 210 -2.85 1.91 -0.74
CA PHE A 210 -2.86 1.13 0.50
C PHE A 210 -3.61 1.80 1.67
N VAL A 211 -4.39 2.86 1.41
CA VAL A 211 -5.27 3.50 2.40
C VAL A 211 -6.34 2.51 2.88
N ARG A 212 -6.62 2.54 4.19
CA ARG A 212 -7.53 1.65 4.91
C ARG A 212 -8.50 2.46 5.76
N PHE A 213 -9.56 1.83 6.25
CA PHE A 213 -10.46 2.46 7.23
C PHE A 213 -9.70 2.94 8.46
N GLY A 214 -8.76 2.12 8.95
CA GLY A 214 -7.86 2.47 10.05
C GLY A 214 -7.04 3.74 9.88
N ASN A 215 -6.77 4.18 8.64
CA ASN A 215 -6.07 5.45 8.40
C ASN A 215 -6.95 6.65 8.77
N PHE A 216 -8.27 6.54 8.63
CA PHE A 216 -9.22 7.57 9.08
C PHE A 216 -9.50 7.44 10.57
N GLU A 217 -9.71 6.21 11.05
CA GLU A 217 -10.05 5.94 12.46
C GLU A 217 -8.98 6.47 13.42
N ILE A 218 -7.68 6.38 13.08
CA ILE A 218 -6.63 6.84 13.99
C ILE A 218 -6.69 8.35 14.27
N PHE A 219 -7.01 9.17 13.27
CA PHE A 219 -7.12 10.62 13.45
C PHE A 219 -8.43 10.98 14.13
N ALA A 220 -9.53 10.30 13.76
CA ALA A 220 -10.82 10.46 14.43
C ALA A 220 -10.73 10.11 15.92
N SER A 221 -10.05 9.00 16.28
CA SER A 221 -9.87 8.56 17.67
C SER A 221 -9.02 9.51 18.54
N ARG A 222 -8.32 10.45 17.91
CA ARG A 222 -7.41 11.42 18.54
C ARG A 222 -7.92 12.85 18.46
N ASP A 223 -9.15 13.05 17.96
CA ASP A 223 -9.73 14.36 17.67
C ASP A 223 -8.84 15.23 16.75
N ASP A 224 -8.04 14.60 15.88
CA ASP A 224 -7.15 15.28 14.93
C ASP A 224 -7.89 15.56 13.61
N GLU A 225 -8.88 16.46 13.68
CA GLU A 225 -9.73 16.81 12.54
C GLU A 225 -8.92 17.40 11.37
N ALA A 226 -7.85 18.13 11.69
CA ALA A 226 -7.00 18.76 10.68
C ALA A 226 -6.32 17.74 9.77
N VAL A 227 -5.69 16.70 10.34
CA VAL A 227 -5.05 15.64 9.55
C VAL A 227 -6.10 14.71 8.92
N LEU A 228 -7.18 14.41 9.63
CA LEU A 228 -8.30 13.63 9.09
C LEU A 228 -8.87 14.25 7.81
N ARG A 229 -9.09 15.57 7.82
CA ARG A 229 -9.58 16.31 6.66
C ARG A 229 -8.59 16.25 5.50
N LYS A 230 -7.29 16.48 5.75
CA LYS A 230 -6.25 16.39 4.71
C LYS A 230 -6.21 15.02 4.05
N LEU A 231 -6.25 13.94 4.85
CA LEU A 231 -6.28 12.57 4.34
C LEU A 231 -7.53 12.29 3.52
N THR A 232 -8.70 12.71 4.01
CA THR A 232 -9.98 12.52 3.32
C THR A 232 -10.01 13.26 1.99
N ASP A 233 -9.60 14.52 2.00
CA ASP A 233 -9.55 15.37 0.81
C ASP A 233 -8.58 14.82 -0.24
N TYR A 234 -7.40 14.37 0.19
CA TYR A 234 -6.44 13.68 -0.67
C TYR A 234 -7.05 12.42 -1.28
N THR A 235 -7.68 11.58 -0.46
CA THR A 235 -8.27 10.32 -0.91
C THR A 235 -9.34 10.57 -1.98
N ILE A 236 -10.21 11.57 -1.77
CA ILE A 236 -11.25 11.93 -2.74
C ILE A 236 -10.63 12.45 -4.03
N ARG A 237 -9.71 13.42 -3.97
CA ARG A 237 -9.06 14.00 -5.17
C ARG A 237 -8.30 12.96 -5.98
N THR A 238 -7.63 12.03 -5.31
CA THR A 238 -6.72 11.09 -5.95
C THR A 238 -7.41 9.82 -6.42
N HIS A 239 -8.38 9.30 -5.67
CA HIS A 239 -8.97 7.99 -5.92
C HIS A 239 -10.46 8.01 -6.27
N PHE A 240 -11.12 9.17 -6.09
CA PHE A 240 -12.53 9.39 -6.44
C PHE A 240 -12.75 10.74 -7.17
N PRO A 241 -11.90 11.13 -8.15
CA PRO A 241 -11.99 12.43 -8.81
C PRO A 241 -13.33 12.65 -9.53
N GLU A 242 -14.02 11.57 -9.91
CA GLU A 242 -15.35 11.61 -10.51
C GLU A 242 -16.38 12.31 -9.62
N LEU A 243 -16.24 12.22 -8.29
CA LEU A 243 -17.18 12.84 -7.34
C LEU A 243 -17.06 14.37 -7.33
N LEU A 244 -15.89 14.91 -7.71
CA LEU A 244 -15.63 16.35 -7.77
C LEU A 244 -16.20 17.01 -9.03
N SER A 245 -16.54 16.22 -10.05
CA SER A 245 -16.95 16.73 -11.36
C SER A 245 -18.47 16.72 -11.57
N THR A 246 -19.27 16.39 -10.56
CA THR A 246 -20.72 16.20 -10.68
C THR A 246 -21.45 17.49 -11.12
N PRO A 247 -21.94 17.59 -12.37
CA PRO A 247 -22.71 18.73 -12.82
C PRO A 247 -24.14 18.62 -12.25
N GLY A 248 -24.61 19.65 -11.55
CA GLY A 248 -26.01 19.71 -11.09
C GLY A 248 -26.28 19.20 -9.67
N SER A 249 -25.35 19.37 -8.73
CA SER A 249 -25.68 19.34 -7.30
C SER A 249 -26.65 20.49 -6.97
N GLN A 250 -27.93 20.30 -7.28
CA GLN A 250 -29.03 20.91 -6.54
C GLN A 250 -29.17 20.13 -5.23
N VAL A 251 -28.17 20.24 -4.36
CA VAL A 251 -28.39 19.91 -2.96
C VAL A 251 -28.94 21.17 -2.33
N ALA A 252 -30.18 21.03 -1.84
CA ALA A 252 -30.90 22.07 -1.12
C ALA A 252 -29.97 22.78 -0.14
N THR A 253 -29.96 24.10 -0.21
CA THR A 253 -29.25 25.01 0.70
C THR A 253 -29.54 24.66 2.16
N VAL A 254 -28.69 23.83 2.77
CA VAL A 254 -28.53 23.78 4.21
C VAL A 254 -27.41 24.76 4.54
N SER A 255 -27.81 25.90 5.10
CA SER A 255 -26.92 26.95 5.59
C SER A 255 -25.90 26.37 6.58
N THR A 256 -24.64 26.21 6.16
CA THR A 256 -23.52 25.91 7.07
C THR A 256 -22.44 26.97 6.93
N SER A 257 -22.60 28.07 7.68
CA SER A 257 -21.64 29.18 7.76
C SER A 257 -20.35 28.83 8.54
N ALA A 258 -20.00 27.55 8.67
CA ALA A 258 -18.81 27.07 9.38
C ALA A 258 -17.77 26.40 8.47
N PHE A 259 -18.13 26.08 7.22
CA PHE A 259 -17.24 25.46 6.24
C PHE A 259 -16.87 26.46 5.13
N ALA A 260 -16.22 27.56 5.49
CA ALA A 260 -15.66 28.47 4.49
C ALA A 260 -14.58 27.72 3.68
N ASN A 261 -14.99 27.19 2.54
CA ASN A 261 -14.17 26.36 1.67
C ASN A 261 -12.99 27.18 1.12
N ALA A 262 -11.78 26.70 1.38
CA ALA A 262 -10.67 26.98 0.47
C ALA A 262 -11.08 26.50 -0.93
N VAL A 263 -10.80 27.29 -1.96
CA VAL A 263 -11.09 26.94 -3.35
C VAL A 263 -10.50 25.56 -3.65
N GLY A 264 -11.35 24.57 -3.96
CA GLY A 264 -10.94 23.19 -4.27
C GLY A 264 -11.10 22.16 -3.14
N ALA A 265 -11.65 22.51 -1.98
CA ALA A 265 -11.98 21.55 -0.93
C ALA A 265 -13.32 20.80 -1.20
N PRO A 266 -13.44 19.50 -0.89
CA PRO A 266 -14.71 18.77 -0.98
C PRO A 266 -15.80 19.38 -0.08
N SER A 267 -17.03 19.48 -0.60
CA SER A 267 -18.18 19.93 0.19
C SER A 267 -18.74 18.81 1.09
N PRO A 268 -19.60 19.11 2.08
CA PRO A 268 -20.30 18.10 2.88
C PRO A 268 -20.98 17.01 2.04
N GLU A 269 -21.58 17.39 0.91
CA GLU A 269 -22.24 16.49 -0.03
C GLU A 269 -21.25 15.53 -0.70
N ILE A 270 -20.05 16.02 -1.03
CA ILE A 270 -19.00 15.19 -1.62
C ILE A 270 -18.47 14.19 -0.60
N TYR A 271 -18.30 14.57 0.66
CA TYR A 271 -17.93 13.61 1.72
C TYR A 271 -19.00 12.52 1.91
N ALA A 272 -20.28 12.90 1.90
CA ALA A 272 -21.38 11.94 1.98
C ALA A 272 -21.41 10.99 0.77
N ALA A 273 -21.22 11.51 -0.45
CA ALA A 273 -21.13 10.71 -1.67
C ALA A 273 -19.92 9.77 -1.65
N PHE A 274 -18.77 10.24 -1.17
CA PHE A 274 -17.57 9.41 -0.98
C PHE A 274 -17.85 8.26 -0.02
N PHE A 275 -18.45 8.52 1.15
CA PHE A 275 -18.79 7.48 2.10
C PHE A 275 -19.78 6.46 1.52
N ALA A 276 -20.81 6.92 0.81
CA ALA A 276 -21.77 6.04 0.13
C ALA A 276 -21.08 5.13 -0.91
N GLU A 277 -20.13 5.67 -1.68
CA GLU A 277 -19.37 4.90 -2.67
C GLU A 277 -18.44 3.87 -2.01
N VAL A 278 -17.80 4.22 -0.89
CA VAL A 278 -17.02 3.26 -0.08
C VAL A 278 -17.91 2.11 0.38
N CYS A 279 -19.09 2.39 0.95
CA CYS A 279 -20.06 1.36 1.36
C CYS A 279 -20.46 0.46 0.19
N ARG A 280 -20.74 1.05 -0.98
CA ARG A 280 -21.13 0.30 -2.19
C ARG A 280 -19.99 -0.61 -2.68
N ARG A 281 -18.76 -0.10 -2.79
CA ARG A 281 -17.59 -0.90 -3.21
C ARG A 281 -17.30 -2.04 -2.23
N THR A 282 -17.42 -1.80 -0.93
CA THR A 282 -17.29 -2.83 0.10
C THR A 282 -18.39 -3.90 -0.02
N ALA A 283 -19.66 -3.50 -0.23
CA ALA A 283 -20.75 -4.46 -0.41
C ALA A 283 -20.53 -5.37 -1.64
N VAL A 284 -20.07 -4.78 -2.76
CA VAL A 284 -19.70 -5.55 -3.96
C VAL A 284 -18.55 -6.51 -3.68
N LEU A 285 -17.52 -6.07 -2.95
CA LEU A 285 -16.40 -6.93 -2.56
C LEU A 285 -16.89 -8.13 -1.72
N MET A 286 -17.78 -7.89 -0.74
CA MET A 286 -18.35 -8.96 0.08
C MET A 286 -19.15 -9.96 -0.76
N ALA A 287 -19.97 -9.47 -1.70
CA ALA A 287 -20.70 -10.33 -2.62
C ALA A 287 -19.76 -11.20 -3.48
N GLN A 288 -18.64 -10.63 -3.95
CA GLN A 288 -17.62 -11.36 -4.70
C GLN A 288 -16.94 -12.44 -3.85
N TRP A 289 -16.66 -12.16 -2.57
CA TRP A 289 -16.10 -13.16 -1.66
C TRP A 289 -17.05 -14.32 -1.42
N MET A 290 -18.33 -14.03 -1.17
CA MET A 290 -19.36 -15.06 -1.03
C MET A 290 -19.51 -15.90 -2.30
N ARG A 291 -19.48 -15.26 -3.48
CA ARG A 291 -19.58 -15.94 -4.78
C ARG A 291 -18.51 -17.02 -4.98
N VAL A 292 -17.28 -16.77 -4.52
CA VAL A 292 -16.16 -17.71 -4.70
C VAL A 292 -15.85 -18.54 -3.45
N GLY A 293 -16.66 -18.42 -2.40
CA GLY A 293 -16.44 -19.12 -1.12
C GLY A 293 -15.16 -18.68 -0.40
N PHE A 294 -14.72 -17.43 -0.58
CA PHE A 294 -13.49 -16.93 0.04
C PHE A 294 -13.73 -16.48 1.49
N VAL A 295 -12.92 -17.03 2.40
CA VAL A 295 -12.91 -16.65 3.82
C VAL A 295 -11.62 -15.90 4.11
N HIS A 296 -11.71 -14.59 4.34
CA HIS A 296 -10.55 -13.73 4.61
C HIS A 296 -9.89 -14.04 5.97
N GLY A 297 -10.69 -14.40 6.97
CA GLY A 297 -10.22 -14.76 8.32
C GLY A 297 -9.89 -13.60 9.25
N VAL A 298 -9.53 -12.41 8.73
CA VAL A 298 -9.14 -11.24 9.55
C VAL A 298 -9.76 -9.93 9.01
N MET A 299 -11.06 -9.74 9.17
CA MET A 299 -11.77 -8.50 8.80
C MET A 299 -11.78 -7.50 9.97
N ASN A 300 -10.57 -7.13 10.41
CA ASN A 300 -10.35 -6.07 11.40
C ASN A 300 -10.72 -4.70 10.83
#